data_AF-A0A7X6TKQ4-F1
#
_entry.id   AF-A0A7X6TKQ4-F1
#
_cell.length_a   1.000
_cell.length_b   1.000
_cell.length_c   1.000
_cell.angle_alpha   90.00
_cell.angle_beta   90.00
_cell.angle_gamma   90.00
#
_symmetry.space_group_name_H-M   'P 1'
#
loop_
_entity.id
_entity.type
_entity.pdbx_description
1 polymer ?
#
loop_
_entity_poly.entity_id
_entity_poly.type
_entity_poly.pdbx_seq_one_letter_code
_entity_poly.pdbx_strand_id
1 'polypeptide(L)'
;LPGPATLATAARLVGADAEQWAIGGGEDFELLFTAPAEAADRLRAIGAACGLALSPVGQIVAGTGVVLVRERADGRLVEQPITYQGYDHFPDSGGGDDARRAR
;
A
#
# COMPACT_ATOMS: atom_id res chain seq x y z
N LEU A 1 8.00 3.11 1.72
CA LEU A 1 6.72 3.00 2.46
C LEU A 1 7.00 2.81 3.94
N PRO A 2 6.09 3.21 4.86
CA PRO A 2 6.27 2.95 6.30
C PRO A 2 6.33 1.44 6.55
N GLY A 3 7.07 1.04 7.58
CA GLY A 3 7.27 -0.35 7.94
C GLY A 3 8.35 -0.48 9.02
N PRO A 4 8.59 -1.69 9.54
CA PRO A 4 9.61 -1.90 10.55
C PRO A 4 11.00 -1.56 9.99
N ALA A 5 11.87 -0.98 10.82
CA ALA A 5 13.23 -0.59 10.43
C ALA A 5 14.07 -1.76 9.89
N THR A 6 13.70 -2.98 10.25
CA THR A 6 14.34 -4.22 9.79
C THR A 6 13.95 -4.62 8.37
N LEU A 7 12.86 -4.11 7.80
CA LEU A 7 12.33 -4.53 6.50
C LEU A 7 13.36 -4.40 5.38
N ALA A 8 13.99 -3.22 5.26
CA ALA A 8 15.01 -2.96 4.24
C ALA A 8 16.25 -3.83 4.43
N THR A 9 16.64 -4.10 5.68
CA THR A 9 17.77 -4.99 5.98
C THR A 9 17.44 -6.44 5.60
N ALA A 10 16.26 -6.93 5.96
CA ALA A 10 15.80 -8.27 5.65
C ALA A 10 15.71 -8.49 4.13
N ALA A 11 15.09 -7.55 3.40
CA ALA A 11 14.99 -7.62 1.94
C ALA A 11 16.37 -7.73 1.29
N ARG A 12 17.34 -6.91 1.73
CA ARG A 12 18.72 -6.98 1.23
C ARG A 12 19.39 -8.32 1.51
N LEU A 13 19.19 -8.91 2.69
CA LEU A 13 19.82 -10.19 3.06
C LEU A 13 19.36 -11.35 2.18
N VAL A 14 18.15 -11.28 1.65
CA VAL A 14 17.57 -12.34 0.80
C VAL A 14 17.49 -11.96 -0.68
N GLY A 15 18.02 -10.79 -1.07
CA GLY A 15 17.99 -10.32 -2.44
C GLY A 15 16.58 -9.95 -2.96
N ALA A 16 15.67 -9.54 -2.06
CA ALA A 16 14.31 -9.10 -2.38
C ALA A 16 14.17 -7.57 -2.38
N ASP A 17 13.02 -7.09 -2.85
CA ASP A 17 12.64 -5.68 -2.83
C ASP A 17 11.68 -5.39 -1.65
N ALA A 18 12.12 -4.53 -0.73
CA ALA A 18 11.32 -4.12 0.43
C ALA A 18 10.04 -3.37 0.02
N GLU A 19 10.04 -2.64 -1.09
CA GLU A 19 8.84 -1.95 -1.59
C GLU A 19 7.80 -2.96 -2.06
N GLN A 20 8.21 -4.02 -2.74
CA GLN A 20 7.30 -5.09 -3.15
C GLN A 20 6.66 -5.78 -1.94
N TRP A 21 7.41 -6.01 -0.86
CA TRP A 21 6.85 -6.52 0.38
C TRP A 21 5.90 -5.54 1.06
N ALA A 22 6.21 -4.25 1.08
CA ALA A 22 5.32 -3.25 1.68
C ALA A 22 4.01 -3.05 0.89
N ILE A 23 4.02 -3.29 -0.42
CA ILE A 23 2.83 -3.11 -1.29
C ILE A 23 2.02 -4.40 -1.39
N GLY A 24 2.69 -5.54 -1.58
CA GLY A 24 2.06 -6.83 -1.84
C GLY A 24 2.14 -7.83 -0.70
N GLY A 25 2.81 -7.50 0.39
CA GLY A 25 2.79 -8.29 1.61
C GLY A 25 1.40 -8.31 2.26
N GLY A 26 1.31 -9.04 3.36
CA GLY A 26 0.12 -9.13 4.20
C GLY A 26 0.52 -9.45 5.63
N GLU A 27 -0.48 -9.61 6.49
CA GLU A 27 -0.30 -10.01 7.90
C GLU A 27 0.43 -8.96 8.77
N ASP A 28 0.55 -7.71 8.33
CA ASP A 28 1.06 -6.61 9.16
C ASP A 28 0.03 -6.16 10.22
N PHE A 29 -1.26 -6.40 9.98
CA PHE A 29 -2.38 -5.98 10.85
C PHE A 29 -2.39 -4.48 11.19
N GLU A 30 -1.80 -3.65 10.34
CA GLU A 30 -1.78 -2.19 10.46
C GLU A 30 -3.05 -1.53 9.89
N LEU A 31 -3.32 -0.31 10.33
CA LEU A 31 -4.46 0.48 9.84
C LEU A 31 -4.10 1.26 8.57
N LEU A 32 -4.95 1.18 7.55
CA LEU A 32 -4.97 2.10 6.42
C LEU A 32 -6.29 2.88 6.42
N PHE A 33 -6.21 4.19 6.53
CA PHE A 33 -7.37 5.08 6.57
C PHE A 33 -7.13 6.36 5.78
N THR A 34 -8.18 7.13 5.58
CA THR A 34 -8.15 8.41 4.87
C THR A 34 -8.69 9.52 5.77
N ALA A 35 -8.23 10.74 5.56
CA ALA A 35 -8.72 11.93 6.25
C ALA A 35 -8.57 13.16 5.35
N PRO A 36 -9.38 14.21 5.58
CA PRO A 36 -9.20 15.50 4.92
C PRO A 36 -7.81 16.09 5.20
N ALA A 37 -7.23 16.80 4.24
CA ALA A 37 -5.87 17.34 4.36
C ALA A 37 -5.72 18.32 5.53
N GLU A 38 -6.77 19.10 5.80
CA GLU A 38 -6.87 20.04 6.91
C GLU A 38 -6.85 19.36 8.29
N ALA A 39 -7.09 18.05 8.38
CA ALA A 39 -7.03 17.31 9.63
C ALA A 39 -5.60 16.88 10.02
N ALA A 40 -4.58 17.17 9.21
CA ALA A 40 -3.22 16.69 9.40
C ALA A 40 -2.62 17.06 10.77
N ASP A 41 -2.80 18.30 11.24
CA ASP A 41 -2.32 18.72 12.56
C ASP A 41 -3.03 17.99 13.71
N ARG A 42 -4.34 17.81 13.57
CA ARG A 42 -5.14 17.08 14.56
C ARG A 42 -4.72 15.61 14.64
N LEU A 43 -4.47 14.98 13.50
CA LEU A 43 -3.98 13.60 13.44
C LEU A 43 -2.59 13.47 14.07
N ARG A 44 -1.67 14.41 13.79
CA ARG A 44 -0.36 14.45 14.46
C ARG A 44 -0.52 14.53 15.99
N ALA A 45 -1.40 15.39 16.48
CA ALA A 45 -1.66 15.53 17.91
C ALA A 45 -2.25 14.25 18.53
N ILE A 46 -3.20 13.60 17.85
CA ILE A 46 -3.78 12.32 18.29
C ILE A 46 -2.71 11.22 18.30
N GLY A 47 -1.92 11.10 17.24
CA GLY A 47 -0.82 10.13 17.16
C GLY A 47 0.16 10.29 18.33
N ALA A 48 0.59 11.53 18.60
CA ALA A 48 1.47 11.83 19.72
C ALA A 48 0.81 11.48 21.08
N ALA A 49 -0.45 11.85 21.29
CA ALA A 49 -1.17 11.56 22.54
C ALA A 49 -1.38 10.06 22.78
N CYS A 50 -1.56 9.29 21.72
CA CYS A 50 -1.74 7.84 21.78
C CYS A 50 -0.43 7.04 21.71
N GLY A 51 0.71 7.69 21.46
CA GLY A 51 1.99 7.00 21.21
C GLY A 51 1.99 6.18 19.90
N LEU A 52 1.20 6.59 18.92
CA LEU A 52 1.05 5.92 17.63
C LEU A 52 1.80 6.66 16.52
N ALA A 53 2.56 5.91 15.72
CA ALA A 53 3.16 6.44 14.51
C ALA A 53 2.10 6.51 13.40
N LEU A 54 1.86 7.71 12.87
CA LEU A 54 0.98 7.92 11.71
C LEU A 54 1.83 8.39 10.53
N SER A 55 1.70 7.70 9.39
CA SER A 55 2.47 7.98 8.18
C SER A 55 1.52 8.32 7.03
N PRO A 56 1.54 9.54 6.47
CA PRO A 56 0.83 9.82 5.22
C PRO A 56 1.50 9.07 4.08
N VAL A 57 0.74 8.23 3.37
CA VAL A 57 1.26 7.37 2.29
C VAL A 57 0.71 7.71 0.90
N GLY A 58 -0.26 8.62 0.81
CA GLY A 58 -0.87 8.98 -0.46
C GLY A 58 -2.04 9.94 -0.31
N GLN A 59 -2.80 10.08 -1.39
CA GLN A 59 -3.97 10.96 -1.48
C GLN A 59 -5.10 10.24 -2.19
N ILE A 60 -6.34 10.52 -1.76
CA ILE A 60 -7.53 10.10 -2.50
C ILE A 60 -7.81 11.13 -3.59
N VAL A 61 -7.95 10.66 -4.82
CA VAL A 61 -8.22 11.47 -6.01
C VAL A 61 -9.44 10.91 -6.74
N ALA A 62 -10.07 11.73 -7.58
CA ALA A 62 -11.15 11.27 -8.45
C ALA A 62 -10.62 10.26 -9.46
N GLY A 63 -11.28 9.10 -9.58
CA GLY A 63 -10.87 8.05 -10.50
C GLY A 63 -11.14 6.65 -9.94
N THR A 64 -10.48 5.66 -10.53
CA THR A 64 -10.53 4.26 -10.08
C THR A 64 -9.14 3.64 -10.09
N GLY A 65 -8.94 2.62 -9.25
CA GLY A 65 -7.65 1.95 -9.10
C GLY A 65 -6.71 2.65 -8.12
N VAL A 66 -5.52 2.07 -7.96
CA VAL A 66 -4.45 2.56 -7.08
C VAL A 66 -3.18 2.67 -7.90
N VAL A 67 -2.48 3.81 -7.78
CA VAL A 67 -1.22 4.06 -8.48
C VAL A 67 -0.11 4.35 -7.47
N LEU A 68 1.06 3.78 -7.72
CA LEU A 68 2.30 4.15 -7.06
C LEU A 68 2.97 5.25 -7.86
N VAL A 69 3.13 6.42 -7.24
CA VAL A 69 3.82 7.57 -7.83
C VAL A 69 5.23 7.65 -7.28
N ARG A 70 6.23 7.71 -8.16
CA ARG A 70 7.66 7.85 -7.79
C ARG A 70 8.28 9.03 -8.51
N GLU A 71 9.07 9.81 -7.78
CA GLU A 71 9.95 10.81 -8.39
C GLU A 71 11.26 10.14 -8.79
N ARG A 72 11.65 10.28 -10.06
CA ARG A 72 12.97 9.86 -10.54
C ARG A 72 14.04 10.88 -10.16
N ALA A 73 15.30 10.48 -10.27
CA ALA A 73 16.44 11.36 -10.02
C ALA A 73 16.47 12.63 -10.92
N ASP A 74 15.76 12.61 -12.06
CA ASP A 74 15.59 13.75 -12.97
C ASP A 74 14.40 14.67 -12.58
N GLY A 75 13.74 14.41 -11.44
CA GLY A 75 12.56 15.13 -10.96
C GLY A 75 11.26 14.72 -11.65
N ARG A 76 11.28 13.78 -12.60
CA ARG A 76 10.07 13.34 -13.29
C ARG A 76 9.29 12.35 -12.43
N LEU A 77 7.97 12.58 -12.34
CA LEU A 77 7.06 11.62 -11.74
C LEU A 77 6.77 10.45 -12.69
N VAL A 78 6.77 9.24 -12.13
CA VAL A 78 6.41 7.99 -12.79
C VAL A 78 5.26 7.39 -12.02
N GLU A 79 4.18 7.10 -12.74
CA GLU A 79 3.05 6.36 -12.20
C GLU A 79 3.16 4.90 -12.62
N GLN A 80 2.99 4.00 -11.66
CA GLN A 80 2.84 2.58 -11.89
C GLN A 80 1.51 2.11 -11.28
N PRO A 81 0.58 1.53 -12.07
CA PRO A 81 -0.60 0.89 -11.51
C PRO A 81 -0.21 -0.22 -10.52
N ILE A 82 -0.81 -0.20 -9.33
CA ILE A 82 -0.72 -1.32 -8.40
C ILE A 82 -1.81 -2.31 -8.81
N THR A 83 -1.41 -3.38 -9.50
CA THR A 83 -2.30 -4.46 -9.97
C THR A 83 -2.31 -5.67 -9.04
N TYR A 84 -1.51 -5.66 -7.99
CA TYR A 84 -1.42 -6.76 -7.04
C TYR A 84 -2.76 -6.99 -6.35
N GLN A 85 -3.16 -8.26 -6.27
CA GLN A 85 -4.29 -8.69 -5.46
C GLN A 85 -3.70 -9.30 -4.20
N GLY A 86 -4.19 -8.88 -3.03
CA GLY A 86 -3.80 -9.45 -1.74
C GLY A 86 -3.96 -10.97 -1.70
N TYR A 87 -3.60 -11.59 -0.59
CA TYR A 87 -3.74 -13.03 -0.44
C TYR A 87 -5.17 -13.51 -0.77
N ASP A 88 -5.27 -14.48 -1.68
CA ASP A 88 -6.51 -15.17 -2.04
C ASP A 88 -6.48 -16.60 -1.46
N HIS A 89 -7.48 -16.91 -0.62
CA HIS A 89 -7.62 -18.23 -0.01
C HIS A 89 -8.00 -19.31 -1.03
N PHE A 90 -8.60 -18.92 -2.15
CA PHE A 90 -9.12 -19.83 -3.17
C PHE A 90 -8.67 -19.36 -4.55
N PRO A 91 -7.35 -19.40 -4.84
CA PRO A 91 -6.87 -19.03 -6.15
C PRO A 91 -7.58 -19.90 -7.19
N ASP A 92 -8.24 -19.25 -8.16
CA ASP A 92 -9.03 -19.91 -9.21
C ASP A 92 -8.23 -21.08 -9.80
N SER A 93 -8.62 -22.29 -9.43
CA SER A 93 -8.02 -23.51 -9.95
C SER A 93 -8.64 -23.73 -11.31
N GLY A 94 -8.03 -23.20 -12.37
CA GLY A 94 -8.59 -23.19 -13.72
C GLY A 94 -9.26 -24.52 -14.10
N GLY A 95 -10.59 -24.49 -14.27
CA GLY A 95 -11.38 -25.66 -14.65
C GLY A 95 -12.86 -25.56 -14.26
N GLY A 96 -13.63 -24.77 -15.00
CA GLY A 96 -15.08 -24.72 -14.85
C GLY A 96 -15.70 -23.60 -15.65
N ASP A 97 -16.14 -23.95 -16.87
CA ASP A 97 -17.00 -23.14 -17.73
C ASP A 97 -18.21 -22.60 -16.93
N ASP A 98 -18.33 -21.28 -16.74
CA ASP A 98 -19.65 -20.70 -16.53
C ASP A 98 -19.74 -19.21 -16.89
N ALA A 99 -20.55 -18.97 -17.90
CA ALA A 99 -21.07 -17.69 -18.30
C ALA A 99 -22.00 -17.14 -17.22
N ARG A 100 -21.48 -16.44 -16.21
CA ARG A 100 -22.34 -15.75 -15.23
C ARG A 100 -21.66 -14.61 -14.47
N ARG A 101 -21.27 -13.53 -15.15
CA ARG A 101 -21.03 -12.23 -14.48
C ARG A 101 -21.55 -11.06 -15.33
N ALA A 102 -22.86 -10.89 -15.28
CA ALA A 102 -23.52 -9.62 -15.58
C ALA A 102 -24.67 -9.42 -14.59
N ARG A 103 -24.37 -8.84 -13.43
CA ARG A 103 -25.27 -8.02 -12.61
C ARG A 103 -24.44 -7.03 -11.82
#